data_AF-A0A965NK70-F1
#
_entry.id   AF-A0A965NK70-F1
#
_cell.length_a   1.000
_cell.length_b   1.000
_cell.length_c   1.000
_cell.angle_alpha   90.00
_cell.angle_beta   90.00
_cell.angle_gamma   90.00
#
_symmetry.space_group_name_H-M   'P 1'
#
loop_
_entity.id
_entity.type
_entity.pdbx_description
1 polymer ?
#
loop_
_entity_poly.entity_id
_entity_poly.type
_entity_poly.pdbx_seq_one_letter_code
_entity_poly.pdbx_strand_id
1 'polypeptide(L)'
;MQNFKKNLGFNLALIAIAGLFIAGCAMAFLAYRGSTSSKLLLTRALKDQTALLNGHAFVPGAAAVSLNDKNVEAAAADVKELEAHLASLRAAISGNPDLAIKGKASANSAELSALLRESVDGWRKLAADQGIKLMPNDPTAFGFHRYIHNQGTAPKRDFQKVDQQRQIIDFIVRQLVESRPAGSPLLIESVDREPVETFVLVPEGKPGAGTYVPDADGSKNEVDEFQPTRTFDRRG
;
A
#
# COMPACT_ATOMS: atom_id res chain seq x y z
N MET A 1 34.40 -20.77 84.05
CA MET A 1 34.51 -19.29 84.02
C MET A 1 35.94 -18.75 84.08
N GLN A 2 36.92 -19.43 84.70
CA GLN A 2 38.31 -18.91 84.81
C GLN A 2 39.01 -18.69 83.44
N ASN A 3 38.85 -19.59 82.48
CA ASN A 3 39.46 -19.46 81.15
C ASN A 3 38.81 -18.35 80.29
N PHE A 4 37.55 -18.01 80.58
CA PHE A 4 36.83 -16.94 79.90
C PHE A 4 37.34 -15.56 80.32
N LYS A 5 37.65 -15.38 81.61
CA LYS A 5 38.21 -14.14 82.17
C LYS A 5 39.67 -13.90 81.76
N LYS A 6 40.47 -14.97 81.58
CA LYS A 6 41.86 -14.87 81.11
C LYS A 6 41.99 -14.35 79.68
N ASN A 7 41.08 -14.78 78.79
CA ASN A 7 41.08 -14.41 77.37
C ASN A 7 39.81 -13.63 76.99
N LEU A 8 39.42 -12.68 77.85
CA LEU A 8 38.12 -12.00 77.76
C LEU A 8 37.93 -11.28 76.43
N GLY A 9 38.95 -10.55 75.95
CA GLY A 9 38.89 -9.82 74.68
C GLY A 9 38.74 -10.74 73.46
N PHE A 10 39.44 -11.87 73.45
CA PHE A 10 39.35 -12.85 72.35
C PHE A 10 37.97 -13.53 72.30
N ASN A 11 37.44 -13.94 73.45
CA ASN A 11 36.10 -14.56 73.51
C ASN A 11 34.99 -13.57 73.16
N LEU A 12 35.12 -12.29 73.55
CA LEU A 12 34.20 -11.23 73.13
C LEU A 12 34.24 -11.01 71.61
N ALA A 13 35.42 -11.00 71.00
CA ALA A 13 35.56 -10.89 69.55
C ALA A 13 34.92 -12.07 68.81
N LEU A 14 35.08 -13.29 69.33
CA LEU A 14 34.50 -14.50 68.73
C LEU A 14 32.96 -14.49 68.80
N ILE A 15 32.40 -14.02 69.93
CA ILE A 15 30.95 -13.80 70.07
C ILE A 15 30.46 -12.71 69.11
N ALA A 16 31.21 -11.61 68.95
CA ALA A 16 30.86 -10.53 68.03
C ALA A 16 30.85 -11.00 66.56
N ILE A 17 31.84 -11.79 66.15
CA ILE A 17 31.91 -12.38 64.81
C ILE A 17 30.76 -13.36 64.59
N ALA A 18 30.46 -14.22 65.57
CA ALA A 18 29.31 -15.14 65.50
C ALA A 18 27.99 -14.37 65.39
N GLY A 19 27.82 -13.28 66.13
CA GLY A 19 26.66 -12.39 66.04
C GLY A 19 26.52 -11.75 64.65
N LEU A 20 27.61 -11.23 64.09
CA LEU A 20 27.63 -10.67 62.73
C LEU A 20 27.31 -11.72 61.66
N PHE A 21 27.81 -12.94 61.81
CA PHE A 21 27.52 -14.04 60.89
C PHE A 21 26.03 -14.41 60.91
N ILE A 22 25.44 -14.58 62.09
CA ILE A 22 24.01 -14.90 62.24
C ILE A 22 23.15 -13.75 61.71
N ALA A 23 23.51 -12.50 62.00
CA ALA A 23 22.82 -11.32 61.46
C ALA A 23 22.90 -11.28 59.93
N GLY A 24 24.07 -11.58 59.35
CA GLY A 24 24.27 -11.68 57.90
C GLY A 24 23.39 -12.76 57.26
N CYS A 25 23.32 -13.96 57.88
CA CYS A 25 22.43 -15.03 57.43
C CYS A 25 20.94 -14.63 57.50
N ALA A 26 20.51 -13.97 58.58
CA ALA A 26 19.13 -13.50 58.72
C ALA A 26 18.78 -12.42 57.69
N MET A 27 19.69 -11.48 57.43
CA MET A 27 19.50 -10.43 56.40
C MET A 27 19.43 -11.03 54.99
N ALA A 28 20.29 -12.00 54.67
CA ALA A 28 20.25 -12.71 53.40
C ALA A 28 18.93 -13.51 53.23
N PHE A 29 18.46 -14.17 54.28
CA PHE A 29 17.20 -14.89 54.28
C PHE A 29 15.99 -13.95 54.08
N LEU A 30 15.98 -12.78 54.72
CA LEU A 30 14.93 -11.77 54.55
C LEU A 30 14.93 -11.17 53.15
N ALA A 31 16.10 -10.90 52.57
CA ALA A 31 16.24 -10.44 51.18
C ALA A 31 15.71 -11.50 50.19
N TYR A 32 15.98 -12.78 50.44
CA TYR A 32 15.45 -13.89 49.64
C TYR A 32 13.93 -14.04 49.77
N ARG A 33 13.39 -13.86 50.98
CA ARG A 33 11.93 -13.88 51.25
C ARG A 33 11.18 -12.73 50.58
N GLY A 34 11.83 -11.57 50.42
CA GLY A 34 11.30 -10.40 49.73
C GLY A 34 11.28 -10.50 48.20
N SER A 35 11.76 -11.61 47.62
CA SER A 35 11.83 -11.88 46.17
C SER A 35 10.46 -12.18 45.52
N THR A 36 9.40 -11.50 45.96
CA THR A 36 8.10 -11.51 45.28
C THR A 36 8.21 -10.88 43.90
N SER A 37 9.09 -9.89 43.74
CA SER A 37 9.41 -9.25 42.46
C SER A 37 9.98 -10.24 41.44
N SER A 38 10.95 -11.06 41.81
CA SER A 38 11.56 -12.04 40.89
C SER A 38 10.56 -13.13 40.49
N LYS A 39 9.72 -13.59 41.42
CA LYS A 39 8.63 -14.53 41.10
C LYS A 39 7.62 -13.90 40.15
N LEU A 40 7.24 -12.65 40.38
CA LEU A 40 6.28 -11.93 39.54
C LEU A 40 6.85 -11.69 38.14
N LEU A 41 8.14 -11.33 38.03
CA LEU A 41 8.83 -11.18 36.75
C LEU A 41 8.92 -12.51 36.00
N LEU A 42 9.23 -13.62 36.68
CA LEU A 42 9.25 -14.95 36.07
C LEU A 42 7.86 -15.34 35.57
N THR A 43 6.80 -15.17 36.37
CA THR A 43 5.43 -15.45 35.95
C THR A 43 5.01 -14.60 34.75
N ARG A 44 5.42 -13.32 34.72
CA ARG A 44 5.15 -12.42 33.59
C ARG A 44 5.89 -12.88 32.34
N ALA A 45 7.18 -13.17 32.45
CA ALA A 45 7.98 -13.68 31.33
C ALA A 45 7.44 -15.01 30.79
N LEU A 46 7.00 -15.92 31.64
CA LEU A 46 6.35 -17.17 31.21
C LEU A 46 5.02 -16.90 30.51
N LYS A 47 4.21 -15.98 31.04
CA LYS A 47 2.96 -15.58 30.39
C LYS A 47 3.22 -14.98 29.01
N ASP A 48 4.20 -14.09 28.91
CA ASP A 48 4.58 -13.45 27.65
C ASP A 48 5.13 -14.48 26.66
N GLN A 49 5.98 -15.41 27.11
CA GLN A 49 6.46 -16.53 26.31
C GLN A 49 5.32 -17.40 25.80
N THR A 50 4.37 -17.76 26.65
CA THR A 50 3.20 -18.55 26.24
C THR A 50 2.32 -17.80 25.25
N ALA A 51 2.17 -16.48 25.40
CA ALA A 51 1.42 -15.65 24.47
C ALA A 51 2.09 -15.62 23.08
N LEU A 52 3.42 -15.50 23.04
CA LEU A 52 4.20 -15.56 21.80
C LEU A 52 4.11 -16.93 21.11
N LEU A 53 4.17 -18.02 21.89
CA LEU A 53 4.08 -19.39 21.35
C LEU A 53 2.68 -19.76 20.88
N ASN A 54 1.63 -19.26 21.54
CA ASN A 54 0.25 -19.49 21.14
C ASN A 54 -0.13 -18.70 19.88
N GLY A 55 0.67 -17.70 19.51
CA GLY A 55 0.45 -16.91 18.30
C GLY A 55 -0.71 -15.92 18.42
N HIS A 56 -0.97 -15.22 17.32
CA HIS A 56 -2.06 -14.25 17.23
C HIS A 56 -3.16 -14.76 16.29
N ALA A 57 -4.40 -14.41 16.61
CA ALA A 57 -5.53 -14.55 15.69
C ALA A 57 -5.69 -13.24 14.91
N PHE A 58 -5.63 -13.32 13.58
CA PHE A 58 -5.80 -12.15 12.71
C PHE A 58 -7.27 -11.75 12.53
N VAL A 59 -8.19 -12.71 12.69
CA VAL A 59 -9.64 -12.51 12.55
C VAL A 59 -10.34 -13.28 13.69
N PRO A 60 -11.42 -12.75 14.29
CA PRO A 60 -12.19 -13.47 15.30
C PRO A 60 -12.65 -14.85 14.77
N GLY A 61 -12.33 -15.92 15.51
CA GLY A 61 -12.69 -17.30 15.13
C GLY A 61 -11.67 -18.04 14.27
N ALA A 62 -10.62 -17.37 13.78
CA ALA A 62 -9.52 -18.03 13.10
C ALA A 62 -8.60 -18.77 14.09
N ALA A 63 -8.04 -19.90 13.66
CA ALA A 63 -7.02 -20.62 14.42
C ALA A 63 -5.80 -19.70 14.66
N ALA A 64 -5.26 -19.72 15.88
CA ALA A 64 -4.11 -18.90 16.21
C ALA A 64 -2.88 -19.36 15.40
N VAL A 65 -2.21 -18.42 14.75
CA VAL A 65 -1.04 -18.70 13.90
C VAL A 65 0.20 -18.49 14.75
N SER A 66 0.84 -19.59 15.15
CA SER A 66 2.09 -19.56 15.93
C SER A 66 3.33 -19.45 15.03
N LEU A 67 4.42 -18.92 15.57
CA LEU A 67 5.73 -18.88 14.92
C LEU A 67 6.39 -20.27 15.00
N ASN A 68 5.93 -21.19 14.15
CA ASN A 68 6.55 -22.50 13.97
C ASN A 68 7.09 -22.64 12.54
N ASP A 69 8.02 -23.57 12.32
CA ASP A 69 8.71 -23.73 11.04
C ASP A 69 7.75 -23.93 9.86
N LYS A 70 6.64 -24.66 10.06
CA LYS A 70 5.62 -24.88 9.02
C LYS A 70 4.93 -23.59 8.60
N ASN A 71 4.61 -22.72 9.56
CA ASN A 71 3.97 -21.43 9.28
C ASN A 71 4.96 -20.45 8.63
N VAL A 72 6.26 -20.54 8.97
CA VAL A 72 7.31 -19.76 8.31
C VAL A 72 7.48 -20.20 6.85
N GLU A 73 7.49 -21.52 6.59
CA GLU A 73 7.53 -22.07 5.23
C GLU A 73 6.29 -21.68 4.42
N ALA A 74 5.10 -21.75 5.02
CA ALA A 74 3.86 -21.32 4.38
C ALA A 74 3.89 -19.82 4.03
N ALA A 75 4.32 -18.96 4.96
CA ALA A 75 4.45 -17.53 4.70
C ALA A 75 5.47 -17.24 3.58
N ALA A 76 6.58 -17.99 3.50
CA ALA A 76 7.54 -17.84 2.41
C ALA A 76 6.95 -18.26 1.05
N ALA A 77 6.10 -19.30 1.03
CA ALA A 77 5.36 -19.69 -0.17
C ALA A 77 4.33 -18.63 -0.58
N ASP A 78 3.57 -18.08 0.37
CA ASP A 78 2.59 -17.02 0.13
C ASP A 78 3.26 -15.76 -0.43
N VAL A 79 4.44 -15.37 0.08
CA VAL A 79 5.21 -14.24 -0.47
C VAL A 79 5.56 -14.49 -1.93
N LYS A 80 6.03 -15.69 -2.27
CA LYS A 80 6.38 -16.06 -3.65
C LYS A 80 5.14 -16.05 -4.56
N GLU A 81 4.00 -16.51 -4.07
CA GLU A 81 2.73 -16.47 -4.80
C GLU A 81 2.27 -15.02 -5.04
N LEU A 82 2.35 -14.18 -4.02
CA LEU A 82 2.02 -12.75 -4.11
C LEU A 82 2.93 -12.02 -5.12
N GLU A 83 4.23 -12.30 -5.12
CA GLU A 83 5.16 -11.75 -6.10
C GLU A 83 4.82 -12.17 -7.53
N ALA A 84 4.47 -13.45 -7.73
CA ALA A 84 4.02 -13.95 -9.02
C ALA A 84 2.71 -13.29 -9.47
N HIS A 85 1.77 -13.11 -8.55
CA HIS A 85 0.50 -12.43 -8.81
C HIS A 85 0.70 -10.93 -9.13
N LEU A 86 1.66 -10.28 -8.46
CA LEU A 86 2.04 -8.90 -8.77
C LEU A 86 2.65 -8.80 -10.17
N ALA A 87 3.54 -9.72 -10.52
CA ALA A 87 4.15 -9.77 -11.85
C ALA A 87 3.11 -10.00 -12.96
N SER A 88 2.14 -10.90 -12.74
CA SER A 88 1.06 -11.14 -13.70
C SER A 88 0.16 -9.91 -13.85
N LEU A 89 -0.19 -9.23 -12.75
CA LEU A 89 -0.96 -7.99 -12.79
C LEU A 89 -0.21 -6.88 -13.53
N ARG A 90 1.09 -6.72 -13.29
CA ARG A 90 1.91 -5.74 -14.03
C ARG A 90 1.88 -6.01 -15.53
N ALA A 91 2.02 -7.27 -15.95
CA ALA A 91 1.95 -7.65 -17.36
C ALA A 91 0.56 -7.40 -17.97
N ALA A 92 -0.51 -7.66 -17.21
CA ALA A 92 -1.88 -7.39 -17.65
C ALA A 92 -2.18 -5.88 -17.77
N ILE A 93 -1.72 -5.09 -16.80
CA ILE A 93 -1.94 -3.63 -16.76
C ILE A 93 -1.08 -2.89 -17.78
N SER A 94 0.14 -3.37 -18.07
CA SER A 94 1.02 -2.75 -19.06
C SER A 94 0.47 -2.78 -20.49
N GLY A 95 -0.69 -3.40 -20.70
CA GLY A 95 -1.35 -3.51 -21.98
C GLY A 95 -0.74 -4.61 -22.85
N ASN A 96 -1.53 -5.12 -23.79
CA ASN A 96 -1.03 -6.07 -24.77
C ASN A 96 -0.13 -5.32 -25.79
N PRO A 97 1.16 -5.66 -25.91
CA PRO A 97 2.06 -5.00 -26.85
C PRO A 97 1.62 -5.16 -28.31
N ASP A 98 0.84 -6.20 -28.64
CA ASP A 98 0.28 -6.41 -29.98
C ASP A 98 -0.88 -5.46 -30.30
N LEU A 99 -1.57 -4.96 -29.27
CA LEU A 99 -2.62 -3.95 -29.37
C LEU A 99 -2.09 -2.53 -29.23
N ALA A 100 -0.77 -2.35 -29.04
CA ALA A 100 -0.15 -1.05 -28.99
C ALA A 100 -0.29 -0.35 -30.35
N ILE A 101 -0.72 0.92 -30.30
CA ILE A 101 -0.76 1.75 -31.49
C ILE A 101 0.70 2.01 -31.86
N LYS A 102 1.16 1.36 -32.94
CA LYS A 102 2.50 1.55 -33.50
C LYS A 102 2.59 2.94 -34.13
N GLY A 103 2.71 3.97 -33.30
CA GLY A 103 2.98 5.32 -33.74
C GLY A 103 4.40 5.41 -34.29
N LYS A 104 4.56 5.81 -35.55
CA LYS A 104 5.80 6.50 -35.93
C LYS A 104 5.86 7.77 -35.08
N ALA A 105 7.04 8.20 -34.64
CA ALA A 105 7.21 9.46 -33.90
C ALA A 105 6.74 10.72 -34.69
N SER A 106 6.31 10.53 -35.95
CA SER A 106 5.70 11.52 -36.82
C SER A 106 4.20 11.27 -37.11
N ALA A 107 3.53 10.36 -36.39
CA ALA A 107 2.14 9.99 -36.67
C ALA A 107 1.23 11.22 -36.54
N ASN A 108 0.46 11.47 -37.59
CA ASN A 108 -0.43 12.62 -37.71
C ASN A 108 -1.48 12.53 -36.60
N SER A 109 -1.69 13.61 -35.87
CA SER A 109 -2.69 13.74 -34.79
C SER A 109 -4.05 13.12 -35.11
N ALA A 110 -4.47 13.14 -36.38
CA ALA A 110 -5.70 12.54 -36.87
C ALA A 110 -5.77 11.01 -36.71
N GLU A 111 -4.67 10.28 -36.86
CA GLU A 111 -4.63 8.82 -36.69
C GLU A 111 -4.84 8.43 -35.22
N LEU A 112 -4.21 9.17 -34.29
CA LEU A 112 -4.42 8.98 -32.85
C LEU A 112 -5.88 9.25 -32.48
N SER A 113 -6.44 10.37 -32.92
CA SER A 113 -7.83 10.72 -32.68
C SER A 113 -8.79 9.63 -33.19
N ALA A 114 -8.54 9.08 -34.37
CA ALA A 114 -9.37 8.03 -34.96
C ALA A 114 -9.30 6.72 -34.15
N LEU A 115 -8.09 6.28 -33.78
CA LEU A 115 -7.90 5.05 -33.01
C LEU A 115 -8.42 5.17 -31.57
N LEU A 116 -8.26 6.34 -30.94
CA LEU A 116 -8.86 6.60 -29.63
C LEU A 116 -10.38 6.57 -29.70
N ARG A 117 -10.96 7.18 -30.74
CA ARG A 117 -12.41 7.14 -30.97
C ARG A 117 -12.92 5.71 -31.14
N GLU A 118 -12.23 4.90 -31.94
CA GLU A 118 -12.56 3.48 -32.12
C GLU A 118 -12.52 2.72 -30.79
N SER A 119 -11.50 2.93 -29.95
CA SER A 119 -11.43 2.29 -28.63
C SER A 119 -12.55 2.73 -27.70
N VAL A 120 -12.87 4.03 -27.67
CA VAL A 120 -13.96 4.57 -26.84
C VAL A 120 -15.30 4.00 -27.27
N ASP A 121 -15.57 3.94 -28.57
CA ASP A 121 -16.80 3.35 -29.09
C ASP A 121 -16.86 1.84 -28.80
N GLY A 122 -15.72 1.14 -28.85
CA GLY A 122 -15.59 -0.25 -28.43
C GLY A 122 -15.95 -0.47 -26.96
N TRP A 123 -15.44 0.36 -26.05
CA TRP A 123 -15.76 0.29 -24.62
C TRP A 123 -17.22 0.59 -24.33
N ARG A 124 -17.80 1.58 -25.02
CA ARG A 124 -19.24 1.90 -24.90
C ARG A 124 -20.10 0.73 -25.34
N LYS A 125 -19.75 0.08 -26.45
CA LYS A 125 -20.44 -1.11 -26.94
C LYS A 125 -20.32 -2.26 -25.94
N LEU A 126 -19.12 -2.53 -25.43
CA LEU A 126 -18.88 -3.57 -24.43
C LEU A 126 -19.72 -3.32 -23.17
N ALA A 127 -19.76 -2.08 -22.67
CA ALA A 127 -20.59 -1.71 -21.54
C ALA A 127 -22.08 -1.94 -21.82
N ALA A 128 -22.57 -1.54 -23.00
CA ALA A 128 -23.96 -1.72 -23.41
C ALA A 128 -24.34 -3.21 -23.54
N ASP A 129 -23.50 -4.02 -24.17
CA ASP A 129 -23.69 -5.47 -24.34
C ASP A 129 -23.82 -6.18 -22.98
N GLN A 130 -23.15 -5.65 -21.96
CA GLN A 130 -23.18 -6.16 -20.59
C GLN A 130 -24.26 -5.48 -19.74
N GLY A 131 -25.05 -4.56 -20.28
CA GLY A 131 -26.10 -3.85 -19.54
C GLY A 131 -25.57 -2.88 -18.47
N ILE A 132 -24.34 -2.40 -18.62
CA ILE A 132 -23.75 -1.33 -17.81
C ILE A 132 -24.23 0.00 -18.37
N LYS A 133 -24.74 0.87 -17.49
CA LYS A 133 -25.19 2.20 -17.90
C LYS A 133 -24.01 3.17 -17.88
N LEU A 134 -23.96 4.04 -18.89
CA LEU A 134 -23.09 5.22 -18.91
C LEU A 134 -23.95 6.45 -18.59
N MET A 135 -23.34 7.52 -18.08
CA MET A 135 -24.06 8.74 -17.78
C MET A 135 -24.75 9.31 -19.05
N PRO A 136 -26.04 9.69 -18.98
CA PRO A 136 -26.79 10.13 -20.16
C PRO A 136 -26.33 11.47 -20.75
N ASN A 137 -25.76 12.34 -19.91
CA ASN A 137 -25.49 13.75 -20.24
C ASN A 137 -24.06 14.01 -20.71
N ASP A 138 -23.18 13.01 -20.60
CA ASP A 138 -21.83 13.09 -21.14
C ASP A 138 -21.49 11.73 -21.74
N PRO A 139 -21.38 11.60 -23.08
CA PRO A 139 -20.95 10.35 -23.67
C PRO A 139 -19.52 10.12 -23.22
N THR A 140 -19.34 9.35 -22.14
CA THR A 140 -18.07 9.14 -21.46
C THR A 140 -16.99 8.87 -22.50
N ALA A 141 -16.10 9.83 -22.70
CA ALA A 141 -14.97 9.72 -23.61
C ALA A 141 -13.76 9.08 -22.91
N PHE A 142 -13.96 8.61 -21.68
CA PHE A 142 -12.95 7.99 -20.82
C PHE A 142 -11.67 8.84 -20.72
N GLY A 143 -11.85 10.16 -20.55
CA GLY A 143 -10.76 11.12 -20.50
C GLY A 143 -10.07 11.44 -21.83
N PHE A 144 -10.52 10.91 -22.97
CA PHE A 144 -9.96 11.19 -24.30
C PHE A 144 -10.72 12.27 -25.08
N HIS A 145 -11.63 13.01 -24.44
CA HIS A 145 -12.49 13.99 -25.09
C HIS A 145 -11.68 14.99 -25.93
N ARG A 146 -10.69 15.65 -25.32
CA ARG A 146 -9.76 16.56 -26.01
C ARG A 146 -9.15 15.97 -27.28
N TYR A 147 -8.58 14.77 -27.20
CA TYR A 147 -7.89 14.18 -28.35
C TYR A 147 -8.84 13.70 -29.45
N ILE A 148 -10.10 13.39 -29.14
CA ILE A 148 -11.09 12.94 -30.12
C ILE A 148 -11.79 14.14 -30.80
N HIS A 149 -12.10 15.19 -30.05
CA HIS A 149 -12.95 16.29 -30.51
C HIS A 149 -12.17 17.54 -30.92
N ASN A 150 -10.98 17.79 -30.35
CA ASN A 150 -10.20 19.00 -30.63
C ASN A 150 -9.00 18.71 -31.53
N GLN A 151 -9.15 18.99 -32.83
CA GLN A 151 -8.07 18.80 -33.80
C GLN A 151 -6.84 19.64 -33.43
N GLY A 152 -5.65 19.03 -33.47
CA GLY A 152 -4.38 19.71 -33.15
C GLY A 152 -3.97 19.69 -31.68
N THR A 153 -4.79 19.12 -30.80
CA THR A 153 -4.50 18.98 -29.35
C THR A 153 -3.78 17.68 -28.97
N ALA A 154 -3.43 16.85 -29.96
CA ALA A 154 -2.75 15.58 -29.74
C ALA A 154 -1.27 15.77 -29.33
N PRO A 155 -0.76 15.00 -28.36
CA PRO A 155 0.62 15.09 -27.94
C PRO A 155 1.54 14.58 -29.03
N LYS A 156 2.35 15.47 -29.59
CA LYS A 156 3.34 15.11 -30.62
C LYS A 156 4.49 14.28 -30.05
N ARG A 157 4.91 14.56 -28.81
CA ARG A 157 6.06 13.90 -28.15
C ARG A 157 5.66 12.75 -27.23
N ASP A 158 4.47 12.83 -26.64
CA ASP A 158 3.98 11.88 -25.63
C ASP A 158 2.92 10.90 -26.17
N PHE A 159 2.90 10.69 -27.48
CA PHE A 159 1.98 9.75 -28.16
C PHE A 159 1.92 8.37 -27.48
N GLN A 160 3.09 7.79 -27.18
CA GLN A 160 3.18 6.47 -26.56
C GLN A 160 2.58 6.44 -25.15
N LYS A 161 2.69 7.53 -24.40
CA LYS A 161 2.11 7.62 -23.05
C LYS A 161 0.58 7.72 -23.12
N VAL A 162 0.04 8.41 -24.13
CA VAL A 162 -1.42 8.43 -24.36
C VAL A 162 -1.95 7.07 -24.79
N ASP A 163 -1.21 6.33 -25.63
CA ASP A 163 -1.58 4.96 -25.97
C ASP A 163 -1.51 4.03 -24.74
N GLN A 164 -0.50 4.18 -23.88
CA GLN A 164 -0.45 3.45 -22.60
C GLN A 164 -1.67 3.77 -21.72
N GLN A 165 -2.07 5.04 -21.61
CA GLN A 165 -3.30 5.41 -20.90
C GLN A 165 -4.53 4.72 -21.51
N ARG A 166 -4.62 4.61 -22.84
CA ARG A 166 -5.70 3.90 -23.53
C ARG A 166 -5.70 2.41 -23.16
N GLN A 167 -4.54 1.76 -23.12
CA GLN A 167 -4.43 0.35 -22.74
C GLN A 167 -4.80 0.10 -21.28
N ILE A 168 -4.39 0.99 -20.37
CA ILE A 168 -4.77 0.92 -18.95
C ILE A 168 -6.28 1.05 -18.80
N ILE A 169 -6.90 1.99 -19.51
CA ILE A 169 -8.36 2.16 -19.49
C ILE A 169 -9.07 0.92 -20.05
N ASP A 170 -8.57 0.32 -21.15
CA ASP A 170 -9.12 -0.93 -21.68
C ASP A 170 -9.10 -2.05 -20.62
N PHE A 171 -7.98 -2.21 -19.93
CA PHE A 171 -7.86 -3.16 -18.82
C PHE A 171 -8.87 -2.87 -17.71
N ILE A 172 -8.98 -1.62 -17.25
CA ILE A 172 -9.90 -1.21 -16.18
C ILE A 172 -11.36 -1.48 -16.59
N VAL A 173 -11.76 -1.10 -17.80
CA VAL A 173 -13.13 -1.31 -18.30
C VAL A 173 -13.46 -2.79 -18.34
N ARG A 174 -12.56 -3.64 -18.85
CA ARG A 174 -12.76 -5.10 -18.86
C ARG A 174 -12.85 -5.69 -17.46
N GLN A 175 -11.95 -5.32 -16.56
CA GLN A 175 -11.98 -5.80 -15.18
C GLN A 175 -13.26 -5.35 -14.45
N LEU A 176 -13.72 -4.13 -14.66
CA LEU A 176 -14.99 -3.65 -14.09
C LEU A 176 -16.17 -4.49 -14.58
N VAL A 177 -16.18 -4.83 -15.87
CA VAL A 177 -17.21 -5.67 -16.47
C VAL A 177 -17.16 -7.09 -15.91
N GLU A 178 -15.98 -7.70 -15.84
CA GLU A 178 -15.77 -9.08 -15.37
C GLU A 178 -16.03 -9.25 -13.87
N SER A 179 -15.66 -8.24 -13.07
CA SER A 179 -15.82 -8.27 -11.61
C SER A 179 -17.28 -8.19 -11.14
N ARG A 180 -18.20 -7.88 -12.06
CA ARG A 180 -19.61 -7.63 -11.75
C ARG A 180 -20.34 -8.93 -11.39
N PRO A 181 -21.00 -9.00 -10.21
CA PRO A 181 -21.94 -10.07 -9.90
C PRO A 181 -23.14 -10.05 -10.87
N ALA A 182 -23.53 -11.21 -11.39
CA ALA A 182 -24.64 -11.30 -12.34
C ALA A 182 -25.92 -10.62 -11.79
N GLY A 183 -26.44 -9.64 -12.55
CA GLY A 183 -27.68 -8.92 -12.22
C GLY A 183 -27.53 -7.68 -11.33
N SER A 184 -26.34 -7.33 -10.83
CA SER A 184 -26.17 -6.08 -10.06
C SER A 184 -26.19 -4.84 -10.98
N PRO A 185 -26.88 -3.74 -10.66
CA PRO A 185 -26.82 -2.54 -11.49
C PRO A 185 -25.45 -1.86 -11.36
N LEU A 186 -24.83 -1.50 -12.48
CA LEU A 186 -23.59 -0.71 -12.53
C LEU A 186 -23.80 0.52 -13.41
N LEU A 187 -23.38 1.68 -12.88
CA LEU A 187 -23.34 2.95 -13.58
C LEU A 187 -21.89 3.45 -13.56
N ILE A 188 -21.33 3.70 -14.74
CA ILE A 188 -20.06 4.43 -14.86
C ILE A 188 -20.42 5.92 -14.94
N GLU A 189 -20.04 6.67 -13.90
CA GLU A 189 -20.37 8.08 -13.79
C GLU A 189 -19.42 8.96 -14.59
N SER A 190 -18.12 8.89 -14.30
CA SER A 190 -17.05 9.49 -15.10
C SER A 190 -15.81 8.60 -15.07
N VAL A 191 -15.00 8.72 -16.11
CA VAL A 191 -13.65 8.16 -16.15
C VAL A 191 -12.75 9.28 -16.64
N ASP A 192 -11.97 9.83 -15.73
CA ASP A 192 -11.09 10.95 -15.97
C ASP A 192 -9.64 10.45 -15.95
N ARG A 193 -8.82 10.96 -16.88
CA ARG A 193 -7.38 10.69 -16.92
C ARG A 193 -6.63 11.99 -16.76
N GLU A 194 -5.43 11.90 -16.20
CA GLU A 194 -4.51 13.04 -16.17
C GLU A 194 -3.96 13.30 -17.59
N PRO A 195 -3.98 14.55 -18.10
CA PRO A 195 -3.31 14.90 -19.34
C PRO A 195 -1.81 14.70 -19.20
N VAL A 196 -1.18 14.12 -20.22
CA VAL A 196 0.27 13.84 -20.19
C VAL A 196 1.11 15.09 -20.48
N GLU A 197 0.49 16.13 -21.05
CA GLU A 197 1.15 17.34 -21.57
C GLU A 197 1.18 18.50 -20.57
N THR A 198 0.53 18.38 -19.41
CA THR A 198 0.31 19.52 -18.50
C THR A 198 1.55 19.91 -17.73
N PHE A 199 2.49 18.98 -17.46
CA PHE A 199 3.68 19.29 -16.68
C PHE A 199 4.94 18.69 -17.28
N VAL A 200 5.95 19.53 -17.46
CA VAL A 200 7.28 19.10 -17.93
C VAL A 200 8.18 18.96 -16.71
N LEU A 201 8.86 17.83 -16.59
CA LEU A 201 9.94 17.66 -15.62
C LEU A 201 11.06 18.64 -15.98
N VAL A 202 11.39 19.52 -15.04
CA VAL A 202 12.49 20.46 -15.23
C VAL A 202 13.80 19.65 -15.30
N PRO A 203 14.51 19.72 -16.44
CA PRO A 203 15.71 18.92 -16.65
C PRO A 203 16.81 19.32 -15.67
N GLU A 204 17.69 18.37 -15.37
CA GLU A 204 18.85 18.58 -14.51
C GLU A 204 19.71 19.75 -15.00
N GLY A 205 20.11 20.62 -14.07
CA GLY A 205 20.89 21.82 -14.38
C GLY A 205 20.07 23.10 -14.63
N LYS A 206 18.73 23.06 -14.56
CA LYS A 206 17.87 24.25 -14.55
C LYS A 206 17.33 24.58 -13.15
N PRO A 207 16.98 25.84 -12.85
CA PRO A 207 16.31 26.19 -11.60
C PRO A 207 15.02 25.40 -11.44
N GLY A 208 14.86 24.68 -10.33
CA GLY A 208 13.74 23.76 -10.11
C GLY A 208 13.94 22.35 -10.67
N ALA A 209 15.18 21.93 -10.99
CA ALA A 209 15.46 20.56 -11.44
C ALA A 209 14.82 19.49 -10.54
N GLY A 210 14.15 18.52 -11.18
CA GLY A 210 13.42 17.46 -10.49
C GLY A 210 11.98 17.81 -10.10
N THR A 211 11.53 19.06 -10.31
CA THR A 211 10.12 19.43 -10.13
C THR A 211 9.38 19.47 -11.47
N TYR A 212 8.06 19.35 -11.40
CA TYR A 212 7.15 19.41 -12.53
C TYR A 212 6.55 20.82 -12.63
N VAL A 213 6.63 21.44 -13.82
CA VAL A 213 6.14 22.81 -14.05
C VAL A 213 5.17 22.82 -15.25
N PRO A 214 4.10 23.65 -15.23
CA PRO A 214 3.15 23.74 -16.33
C PRO A 214 3.84 24.02 -17.67
N ASP A 215 3.47 23.29 -18.72
CA ASP A 215 4.01 23.54 -20.07
C ASP A 215 3.46 24.88 -20.60
N ALA A 216 4.36 25.83 -20.88
CA ALA A 216 4.00 27.20 -21.24
C ALA A 216 3.28 27.32 -22.59
N ASP A 217 3.43 26.32 -23.47
CA ASP A 217 2.76 26.27 -24.78
C ASP A 217 1.42 25.51 -24.76
N GLY A 218 1.19 24.64 -23.76
CA GLY A 218 0.00 23.77 -23.66
C GLY A 218 -1.19 24.40 -22.93
N SER A 219 -0.96 25.47 -22.15
CA SER A 219 -1.93 25.93 -21.14
C SER A 219 -3.05 26.85 -21.61
N LYS A 220 -2.99 27.34 -22.85
CA LYS A 220 -3.98 28.31 -23.36
C LYS A 220 -5.38 27.71 -23.58
N ASN A 221 -5.48 26.39 -23.66
CA ASN A 221 -6.74 25.66 -23.88
C ASN A 221 -7.19 24.85 -22.65
N GLU A 222 -6.57 25.05 -21.48
CA GLU A 222 -6.76 24.22 -20.27
C GLU A 222 -8.03 24.54 -19.46
N VAL A 223 -8.66 25.71 -19.67
CA VAL A 223 -9.77 26.17 -18.82
C VAL A 223 -11.06 25.37 -19.02
N ASP A 224 -11.17 24.61 -20.11
CA ASP A 224 -12.43 24.00 -20.56
C ASP A 224 -12.63 22.53 -20.11
N GLU A 225 -11.59 21.82 -19.66
CA GLU A 225 -11.67 20.36 -19.42
C GLU A 225 -11.56 19.97 -17.92
N PHE A 226 -10.99 20.82 -17.07
CA PHE A 226 -10.73 20.50 -15.66
C PHE A 226 -11.40 21.44 -14.67
N GLN A 227 -12.58 21.95 -14.99
CA GLN A 227 -13.51 22.25 -13.91
C GLN A 227 -14.05 20.91 -13.40
N PRO A 228 -13.64 20.43 -12.22
CA PRO A 228 -14.36 19.32 -11.61
C PRO A 228 -15.82 19.77 -11.50
N THR A 229 -16.70 19.18 -12.31
CA THR A 229 -18.15 19.35 -12.17
C THR A 229 -18.63 18.88 -10.79
N ARG A 230 -17.76 18.21 -10.04
CA ARG A 230 -17.91 17.91 -8.62
C ARG A 230 -17.28 19.01 -7.76
N THR A 231 -18.04 20.05 -7.49
CA THR A 231 -18.19 20.40 -6.08
C THR A 231 -18.80 19.18 -5.41
N PHE A 232 -18.09 18.53 -4.48
CA PHE A 232 -18.74 17.63 -3.54
C PHE A 232 -19.86 18.43 -2.88
N ASP A 233 -21.09 18.28 -3.35
CA ASP A 233 -22.23 18.87 -2.68
C ASP A 233 -22.45 18.03 -1.42
N ARG A 234 -21.67 18.34 -0.37
CA ARG A 234 -21.96 17.92 0.99
C ARG A 234 -23.16 18.71 1.47
N ARG A 235 -24.36 18.44 0.95
CA ARG A 235 -25.61 18.93 1.54
C ARG A 235 -26.77 17.96 1.30
N GLY A 236 -27.35 17.50 2.42
CA GLY A 236 -28.74 17.02 2.52
C GLY A 236 -28.90 15.53 2.55
#